data_AF-A0A6L8LFL0-F1
#
_entry.id   AF-A0A6L8LFL0-F1
#
_cell.length_a   1.000
_cell.length_b   1.000
_cell.length_c   1.000
_cell.angle_alpha   90.00
_cell.angle_beta   90.00
_cell.angle_gamma   90.00
#
_symmetry.space_group_name_H-M   'P 1'
#
loop_
_entity.id
_entity.type
_entity.pdbx_description
1 polymer ?
#
loop_
_entity_poly.entity_id
_entity_poly.type
_entity_poly.pdbx_seq_one_letter_code
_entity_poly.pdbx_strand_id
1 'polypeptide(L)' 'MIKFIKNFRKDEDGAVTVDWVVLTAAVVGLGIAAVTTVRSGIDTAATTLTTDLGTSMTEAAAVN' A
#
# COMPACT_ATOMS: atom_id res chain seq x y z
N MET A 1 -0.84 18.80 27.49
CA MET A 1 -1.42 18.21 26.25
C MET A 1 -2.89 17.80 26.42
N ILE A 2 -3.28 17.16 27.53
CA ILE A 2 -4.67 16.70 27.76
C ILE A 2 -5.74 17.82 27.75
N LYS A 3 -5.32 19.07 28.02
CA LYS A 3 -6.17 20.28 28.00
C LYS A 3 -6.53 20.73 26.58
N PHE A 4 -5.65 20.51 25.60
CA PHE A 4 -5.86 20.84 24.20
C PHE A 4 -6.91 19.91 23.59
N ILE A 5 -6.78 18.60 23.82
CA ILE A 5 -7.75 17.57 23.40
C ILE A 5 -9.14 17.79 24.03
N LYS A 6 -9.21 18.28 25.27
CA LYS A 6 -10.49 18.59 25.94
C LYS A 6 -11.21 19.82 25.37
N ASN A 7 -10.48 20.87 24.97
CA ASN A 7 -11.07 22.05 24.33
C ASN A 7 -11.43 21.78 22.87
N PHE A 8 -10.60 21.03 22.15
CA PHE A 8 -10.87 20.63 20.75
C PHE A 8 -12.18 19.84 20.59
N ARG A 9 -12.54 19.06 21.62
CA ARG A 9 -13.79 18.29 21.66
C ARG A 9 -15.00 19.12 22.16
N LYS A 10 -14.79 20.38 22.52
CA LYS A 10 -15.79 21.29 23.08
C LYS A 10 -16.09 22.48 22.15
N ASP A 11 -15.26 22.67 21.13
CA ASP A 11 -15.43 23.64 20.04
C ASP A 11 -15.91 22.91 18.77
N GLU A 12 -17.18 23.06 18.42
CA GLU A 12 -17.85 22.39 17.28
C GLU A 12 -17.17 22.70 15.92
N ASP A 13 -16.59 23.90 15.76
CA ASP A 13 -15.84 24.29 14.55
C ASP A 13 -14.49 23.57 14.43
N GLY A 14 -13.87 23.18 15.55
CA GLY A 14 -12.61 22.43 15.54
C GLY A 14 -12.82 20.98 15.11
N ALA A 15 -13.89 20.35 15.57
CA ALA A 15 -14.21 18.95 15.29
C ALA A 15 -14.31 18.65 13.78
N VAL A 16 -14.92 19.55 13.00
CA VAL A 16 -15.04 19.43 11.54
C VAL A 16 -13.68 19.54 10.84
N THR A 17 -12.75 20.34 11.39
CA THR A 17 -11.40 20.48 10.83
C THR A 17 -10.48 19.28 11.13
N VAL A 18 -10.76 18.49 12.18
CA VAL A 18 -9.99 17.28 12.47
C VAL A 18 -10.57 16.05 11.79
N ASP A 19 -11.87 16.00 11.53
CA ASP A 19 -12.47 14.90 10.79
C ASP A 19 -11.90 14.78 9.37
N TRP A 20 -11.76 15.89 8.62
CA TRP A 20 -11.19 15.83 7.26
C TRP A 20 -9.72 15.38 7.24
N VAL A 21 -8.94 15.73 8.28
CA VAL A 21 -7.55 15.28 8.41
C VAL A 21 -7.48 13.80 8.76
N VAL A 22 -8.36 13.32 9.64
CA VAL A 22 -8.40 11.91 10.04
C VAL A 22 -8.84 11.03 8.87
N LEU A 23 -9.83 11.47 8.09
CA LEU A 23 -10.29 10.75 6.89
C LEU A 23 -9.19 10.66 5.83
N THR A 24 -8.47 11.76 5.55
CA THR A 24 -7.36 11.73 4.60
C THR A 24 -6.18 10.89 5.09
N ALA A 25 -5.85 10.95 6.39
CA ALA A 25 -4.84 10.10 6.99
C ALA A 25 -5.20 8.61 6.89
N ALA A 26 -6.49 8.25 7.06
CA ALA A 26 -6.96 6.90 6.86
C ALA A 26 -6.80 6.43 5.40
N VAL A 27 -7.16 7.27 4.42
CA VAL A 27 -6.98 6.97 2.99
C VAL A 27 -5.50 6.77 2.63
N VAL A 28 -4.60 7.62 3.15
CA VAL A 28 -3.15 7.47 2.96
C VAL A 28 -2.65 6.16 3.58
N GLY A 29 -3.12 5.82 4.79
CA GLY A 29 -2.78 4.56 5.45
C GLY A 29 -3.22 3.33 4.64
N LEU A 30 -4.43 3.35 4.08
CA LEU A 30 -4.90 2.31 3.17
C LEU A 30 -4.08 2.24 1.87
N GLY A 31 -3.67 3.38 1.33
CA GLY A 31 -2.80 3.45 0.15
C GLY A 31 -1.44 2.79 0.38
N ILE A 32 -0.82 3.01 1.54
CA ILE A 32 0.45 2.36 1.91
C ILE A 32 0.27 0.83 1.95
N ALA A 33 -0.79 0.34 2.59
CA ALA A 33 -1.09 -1.10 2.66
C ALA A 33 -1.41 -1.73 1.30
N ALA A 34 -2.06 -0.97 0.41
CA ALA A 34 -2.33 -1.43 -0.95
C ALA A 34 -1.02 -1.57 -1.75
N VAL A 35 -0.11 -0.59 -1.66
CA VAL A 35 1.18 -0.62 -2.35
C VAL A 35 2.02 -1.83 -1.94
N THR A 36 2.05 -2.18 -0.65
CA THR A 36 2.79 -3.37 -0.20
C THR A 36 2.22 -4.65 -0.80
N THR A 37 0.89 -4.76 -0.89
CA THR A 37 0.22 -5.93 -1.48
C THR A 37 0.50 -6.06 -2.97
N VAL A 38 0.42 -4.94 -3.71
CA VAL A 38 0.68 -4.90 -5.15
C VAL A 38 2.15 -5.24 -5.45
N ARG A 39 3.10 -4.71 -4.67
CA ARG A 39 4.53 -5.01 -4.83
C ARG A 39 4.82 -6.51 -4.73
N SER A 40 4.32 -7.17 -3.68
CA SER A 40 4.50 -8.62 -3.52
C SER A 40 3.93 -9.43 -4.69
N GLY A 41 2.78 -9.00 -5.23
CA GLY A 41 2.18 -9.64 -6.42
C GLY A 41 3.06 -9.47 -7.67
N ILE A 42 3.60 -8.27 -7.89
CA ILE A 42 4.51 -7.97 -9.01
C ILE A 42 5.81 -8.77 -8.88
N ASP A 43 6.42 -8.83 -7.70
CA ASP A 43 7.68 -9.57 -7.48
C ASP A 43 7.49 -11.07 -7.73
N THR A 44 6.36 -11.61 -7.31
CA THR A 44 5.98 -13.01 -7.60
C THR A 44 5.83 -13.23 -9.10
N ALA A 45 5.08 -12.37 -9.79
CA ALA A 45 4.87 -12.48 -11.23
C ALA A 45 6.19 -12.37 -12.02
N ALA A 46 7.09 -11.46 -11.63
CA ALA A 46 8.40 -11.29 -12.25
C ALA A 46 9.30 -12.53 -12.05
N THR A 47 9.24 -13.14 -10.86
CA THR A 47 9.99 -14.37 -10.54
C THR A 47 9.49 -15.54 -11.37
N THR A 48 8.18 -15.72 -11.46
CA THR A 48 7.56 -16.75 -12.32
C THR A 48 7.96 -16.55 -13.77
N LEU A 49 7.83 -15.33 -14.30
CA LEU A 49 8.19 -15.03 -15.68
C LEU A 49 9.67 -15.35 -15.97
N THR A 50 10.58 -14.97 -15.08
CA THR A 50 12.01 -15.25 -15.24
C THR A 50 12.30 -16.76 -15.24
N THR A 51 11.60 -17.50 -14.39
CA THR A 51 11.71 -18.97 -14.31
C THR A 51 11.20 -19.64 -15.58
N ASP A 52 10.03 -19.23 -16.07
CA ASP A 52 9.41 -19.78 -17.27
C ASP A 52 10.26 -19.50 -18.52
N LEU A 53 10.83 -18.28 -18.62
CA LEU A 53 11.77 -17.94 -19.69
C LEU A 53 13.03 -18.81 -19.61
N GLY A 54 13.64 -18.95 -18.43
CA GLY A 54 14.84 -19.77 -18.27
C GLY A 54 14.60 -21.25 -18.61
N THR A 55 13.43 -21.76 -18.26
CA THR A 55 12.99 -23.12 -18.60
C THR A 55 12.84 -23.25 -20.13
N SER A 56 12.10 -22.33 -20.76
CA SER A 56 11.90 -22.33 -22.21
C SER A 56 13.21 -22.23 -22.99
N MET A 57 14.17 -21.43 -22.50
CA MET A 57 15.50 -21.31 -23.12
C MET A 57 16.31 -22.60 -23.00
N THR A 58 16.23 -23.28 -21.86
CA THR A 58 16.90 -24.57 -21.64
C THR A 58 16.31 -25.65 -22.53
N GLU A 59 14.99 -25.71 -22.64
CA GLU A 59 14.29 -26.62 -23.55
C GLU A 59 14.65 -26.36 -25.00
N ALA A 60 14.66 -25.09 -25.44
CA ALA A 60 15.08 -24.72 -26.79
C ALA A 60 16.54 -25.11 -27.10
N ALA A 61 17.44 -24.97 -26.12
CA ALA A 61 18.84 -25.39 -26.25
C ALA A 61 19.00 -26.91 -26.32
N ALA A 62 18.10 -27.69 -25.71
CA ALA A 62 18.14 -29.14 -25.74
C ALA A 62 17.67 -29.75 -27.07
N VAL A 63 17.01 -28.97 -27.94
CA VAL A 63 16.49 -29.42 -29.24
C VAL A 63 17.54 -29.31 -30.37
N ASN A 64 18.65 -28.61 -30.16
CA ASN A 64 19.73 -28.44 -31.14
C ASN A 64 21.03 -29.13 -30.71
#